data_AF-A0A0E3L2Z0-F1
#
_entry.id   AF-A0A0E3L2Z0-F1
#
_cell.length_a   1.000
_cell.length_b   1.000
_cell.length_c   1.000
_cell.angle_alpha   90.00
_cell.angle_beta   90.00
_cell.angle_gamma   90.00
#
_symmetry.space_group_name_H-M   'P 1'
#
loop_
_entity.id
_entity.type
_entity.pdbx_description
1 polymer ?
#
loop_
_entity_poly.entity_id
_entity_poly.type
_entity_poly.pdbx_seq_one_letter_code
_entity_poly.pdbx_strand_id
1 'polypeptide(L)'
;MKIAIILGTRPEIIKMSPIIRECEKQGIEYYILHTGQHYSYEMDKIFFEQLKLPQAKYNLDVGSGLHGKQTAKMLAGIEEILIKVLEKIKNSVVDFRFKINLNNDI
;
A
#
# COMPACT_ATOMS: atom_id res chain seq x y z
N MET A 1 -5.79 -10.57 -7.84
CA MET A 1 -5.46 -9.15 -8.08
C MET A 1 -5.41 -8.46 -6.73
N LYS A 2 -4.39 -7.62 -6.46
CA LYS A 2 -4.23 -6.95 -5.16
C LYS A 2 -4.29 -5.44 -5.34
N ILE A 3 -5.19 -4.76 -4.63
CA ILE A 3 -5.40 -3.31 -4.72
C ILE A 3 -4.55 -2.58 -3.67
N ALA A 4 -3.83 -1.55 -4.10
CA ALA A 4 -3.16 -0.61 -3.19
C ALA A 4 -4.05 0.63 -3.02
N ILE A 5 -4.50 0.90 -1.80
CA ILE A 5 -5.28 2.09 -1.47
C ILE A 5 -4.32 3.10 -0.83
N ILE A 6 -3.90 4.09 -1.62
CA ILE A 6 -2.95 5.12 -1.21
C ILE A 6 -3.73 6.37 -0.78
N LEU A 7 -3.48 6.84 0.43
CA LEU A 7 -4.14 8.01 1.01
C LEU A 7 -3.22 8.67 2.06
N GLY A 8 -3.51 9.89 2.48
CA GLY A 8 -2.80 10.47 3.62
C GLY A 8 -3.44 11.72 4.24
N THR A 9 -4.67 12.03 3.84
CA THR A 9 -5.46 13.10 4.43
C THR A 9 -6.79 12.56 4.93
N ARG A 10 -7.36 13.24 5.94
CA ARG A 10 -8.69 12.92 6.46
C ARG A 10 -9.78 12.84 5.37
N PRO A 11 -9.91 13.79 4.43
CA PRO A 11 -10.92 13.67 3.36
C PRO A 11 -10.74 12.42 2.50
N GLU A 12 -9.51 11.96 2.27
CA GLU A 12 -9.24 10.72 1.53
C GLU A 12 -9.67 9.49 2.32
N ILE A 13 -9.39 9.42 3.64
CA ILE A 13 -9.85 8.32 4.50
C ILE A 13 -11.37 8.18 4.43
N ILE A 14 -12.09 9.30 4.56
CA ILE A 14 -13.56 9.32 4.48
C ILE A 14 -14.04 8.85 3.10
N LYS A 15 -13.45 9.36 2.02
CA LYS A 15 -13.84 9.02 0.63
C LYS A 15 -13.49 7.58 0.26
N MET A 16 -12.43 7.01 0.82
CA MET A 16 -12.00 5.63 0.54
C MET A 16 -12.73 4.60 1.40
N SER A 17 -13.36 4.99 2.50
CA SER A 17 -14.18 4.10 3.35
C SER A 17 -15.15 3.19 2.55
N PRO A 18 -16.01 3.70 1.64
CA PRO A 18 -16.91 2.84 0.86
C PRO A 18 -16.16 1.86 -0.06
N ILE A 19 -15.03 2.26 -0.65
CA ILE A 19 -14.22 1.39 -1.51
C ILE A 19 -13.58 0.25 -0.70
N ILE A 20 -13.05 0.56 0.49
CA ILE A 20 -12.49 -0.43 1.41
C ILE A 20 -13.54 -1.47 1.78
N ARG A 21 -14.75 -1.03 2.16
CA ARG A 21 -15.85 -1.93 2.50
C ARG A 21 -16.27 -2.82 1.34
N GLU A 22 -16.30 -2.27 0.12
CA GLU A 22 -16.64 -3.07 -1.05
C GLU A 22 -15.56 -4.12 -1.35
N CYS A 23 -14.28 -3.78 -1.15
CA CYS A 23 -13.20 -4.76 -1.27
C CYS A 23 -13.37 -5.89 -0.24
N GLU A 24 -13.67 -5.57 1.02
CA GLU A 24 -13.94 -6.58 2.06
C GLU A 24 -15.14 -7.47 1.70
N LYS A 25 -16.24 -6.86 1.26
CA LYS A 25 -17.47 -7.57 0.86
C LYS A 25 -17.24 -8.53 -0.31
N GLN A 26 -16.44 -8.13 -1.30
CA GLN A 26 -16.12 -8.96 -2.45
C GLN A 26 -14.93 -9.91 -2.22
N GLY A 27 -14.29 -9.87 -1.05
CA GLY A 27 -13.09 -10.66 -0.77
C GLY A 27 -11.90 -10.26 -1.66
N ILE A 28 -11.87 -9.03 -2.17
CA ILE A 28 -10.75 -8.52 -2.97
C ILE A 28 -9.59 -8.24 -2.02
N GLU A 29 -8.42 -8.81 -2.31
CA GLU A 29 -7.21 -8.47 -1.56
C GLU A 29 -6.84 -7.01 -1.76
N TYR A 30 -6.68 -6.28 -0.65
CA TYR A 30 -6.19 -4.91 -0.67
C TYR A 30 -5.23 -4.64 0.48
N TYR A 31 -4.57 -3.48 0.44
CA TYR A 31 -3.88 -2.91 1.58
C TYR A 31 -3.91 -1.39 1.51
N ILE A 32 -3.78 -0.77 2.68
CA ILE A 32 -3.75 0.69 2.80
C ILE A 32 -2.30 1.14 2.99
N LEU A 33 -1.88 2.11 2.20
CA LEU A 33 -0.59 2.80 2.30
C LEU A 33 -0.88 4.26 2.67
N HIS A 34 -0.47 4.65 3.88
CA HIS A 34 -0.62 6.01 4.37
C HIS A 34 0.62 6.84 4.02
N THR A 35 0.46 8.01 3.41
CA THR A 35 1.60 8.84 3.00
C THR A 35 2.19 9.66 4.14
N GLY A 36 1.45 9.91 5.23
CA GLY A 36 2.01 10.52 6.46
C GLY A 36 2.51 11.95 6.29
N GLN A 37 1.93 12.71 5.34
CA GLN A 37 2.25 14.11 5.05
C GLN A 37 1.60 15.11 6.02
N HIS A 38 0.69 14.64 6.87
CA HIS A 38 0.00 15.44 7.89
C HIS A 38 0.51 15.09 9.30
N TYR A 39 0.43 16.05 10.22
CA TYR A 39 1.22 16.07 11.45
C TYR A 39 0.73 15.22 12.64
N SER A 40 -0.47 14.63 12.59
CA SER A 40 -0.96 13.88 13.75
C SER A 40 -1.51 12.52 13.35
N TYR A 41 -0.62 11.53 13.41
CA TYR A 41 -0.93 10.11 13.38
C TYR A 41 -2.10 9.74 14.32
N GLU A 42 -2.21 10.43 15.47
CA GLU A 42 -3.29 10.26 16.42
C GLU A 42 -4.67 10.64 15.87
N MET A 43 -4.78 11.72 15.08
CA MET A 43 -6.06 12.07 14.44
C MET A 43 -6.44 11.06 13.37
N ASP A 44 -5.49 10.64 12.53
CA ASP A 44 -5.79 9.69 11.46
C ASP A 44 -6.29 8.36 12.05
N LYS A 45 -5.67 7.89 13.13
CA LYS A 45 -6.09 6.69 13.87
C LYS A 45 -7.54 6.76 14.35
N ILE A 46 -7.97 7.92 14.88
CA ILE A 46 -9.35 8.14 15.31
C ILE A 46 -10.32 7.95 14.14
N PHE A 47 -10.00 8.43 12.94
CA PHE A 47 -10.88 8.25 11.78
C PHE A 47 -10.96 6.79 11.32
N PHE A 48 -9.84 6.06 11.32
CA PHE A 48 -9.86 4.62 11.05
C PHE A 48 -10.75 3.88 12.05
N GLU A 49 -10.63 4.19 13.34
CA GLU A 49 -11.45 3.57 14.40
C GLU A 49 -12.94 3.94 14.27
N GLN A 50 -13.27 5.23 14.11
CA GLN A 50 -14.65 5.71 13.98
C GLN A 50 -15.34 5.14 12.74
N LEU A 51 -14.62 5.04 11.63
CA LEU A 51 -15.13 4.45 10.41
C LEU A 51 -15.03 2.91 10.41
N LYS A 52 -14.52 2.28 11.48
CA LYS A 52 -14.32 0.83 11.57
C LYS A 52 -13.54 0.28 10.37
N LEU A 53 -12.49 0.98 9.98
CA LEU A 53 -11.59 0.61 8.90
C LEU A 53 -10.34 -0.06 9.49
N PRO A 54 -9.71 -1.00 8.77
CA PRO A 54 -8.41 -1.53 9.18
C PRO A 54 -7.34 -0.46 9.11
N GLN A 55 -6.33 -0.58 9.98
CA GLN A 55 -5.19 0.33 10.01
C GLN A 55 -4.32 0.20 8.76
N ALA A 56 -3.58 1.26 8.44
CA ALA A 56 -2.63 1.26 7.33
C ALA A 56 -1.57 0.17 7.50
N LYS A 57 -1.32 -0.60 6.44
CA LYS A 57 -0.30 -1.65 6.42
C LYS A 57 1.10 -1.06 6.27
N TYR A 58 1.19 0.04 5.53
CA TYR A 58 2.42 0.78 5.32
C TYR A 58 2.17 2.25 5.64
N ASN A 59 3.16 2.91 6.22
CA ASN A 59 3.17 4.35 6.42
C ASN A 59 4.52 4.90 5.91
N LEU A 60 4.49 5.98 5.15
CA LEU A 60 5.68 6.60 4.58
C LEU A 60 6.32 7.67 5.48
N ASP A 61 5.57 8.17 6.47
CA ASP A 61 6.03 9.20 7.40
C ASP A 61 6.72 10.38 6.68
N VAL A 62 6.16 10.81 5.54
CA VAL A 62 6.71 11.88 4.69
C VAL A 62 6.96 13.16 5.49
N GLY A 63 6.08 13.37 6.49
CA GLY A 63 6.07 14.54 7.33
C GLY A 63 5.67 15.77 6.54
N SER A 64 5.85 16.91 7.19
CA SER A 64 5.54 18.20 6.62
C SER A 64 6.70 18.80 5.85
N GLY A 65 6.38 19.84 5.07
CA GLY A 65 7.39 20.69 4.45
C GLY A 65 6.83 21.42 3.24
N LEU A 66 7.72 21.90 2.40
CA LEU A 66 7.36 22.46 1.10
C LEU A 66 6.71 21.38 0.23
N HIS A 67 5.64 21.74 -0.48
CA HIS A 67 4.87 20.81 -1.29
C HIS A 67 5.74 19.99 -2.26
N GLY A 68 6.68 20.64 -2.96
CA GLY A 68 7.59 19.92 -3.87
C GLY A 68 8.42 18.84 -3.17
N LYS A 69 8.89 19.10 -1.95
CA LYS A 69 9.66 18.13 -1.15
C LYS A 69 8.77 16.99 -0.65
N GLN A 70 7.55 17.30 -0.23
CA GLN A 70 6.59 16.26 0.18
C GLN A 70 6.20 15.36 -0.99
N THR A 71 5.89 15.95 -2.15
CA THR A 71 5.57 15.20 -3.38
C THR A 71 6.71 14.28 -3.80
N ALA A 72 7.95 14.78 -3.81
CA ALA A 72 9.11 13.96 -4.15
C ALA A 72 9.27 12.76 -3.21
N LYS A 73 9.13 12.99 -1.89
CA LYS A 73 9.18 11.89 -0.90
C LYS A 73 8.04 10.89 -1.08
N MET A 74 6.81 11.36 -1.32
CA MET A 74 5.67 10.49 -1.57
C MET A 74 5.90 9.61 -2.80
N LEU A 75 6.36 10.19 -3.91
CA LEU A 75 6.63 9.45 -5.14
C LEU A 75 7.66 8.34 -4.92
N ALA A 76 8.82 8.68 -4.34
CA ALA A 76 9.89 7.71 -4.08
C ALA A 76 9.41 6.59 -3.13
N GLY A 77 8.79 6.95 -2.00
CA GLY A 77 8.35 5.96 -1.02
C GLY A 77 7.21 5.05 -1.52
N ILE A 78 6.26 5.60 -2.29
CA ILE A 78 5.20 4.79 -2.92
C ILE A 78 5.82 3.76 -3.85
N GLU A 79 6.75 4.17 -4.73
CA GLU A 79 7.40 3.28 -5.68
C GLU A 79 8.12 2.12 -4.97
N GLU A 80 8.93 2.42 -3.95
CA GLU A 80 9.65 1.41 -3.17
C GLU A 80 8.71 0.35 -2.57
N ILE A 81 7.58 0.77 -2.00
CA ILE A 81 6.60 -0.16 -1.42
C ILE A 81 5.92 -1.00 -2.50
N LEU A 82 5.52 -0.37 -3.61
CA LEU A 82 4.86 -1.07 -4.71
C LEU A 82 5.78 -2.16 -5.29
N ILE A 83 7.06 -1.85 -5.53
CA ILE A 83 8.06 -2.82 -6.00
C ILE A 83 8.21 -3.95 -4.99
N LYS A 84 8.41 -3.64 -3.70
CA LYS A 84 8.54 -4.65 -2.64
C LYS A 84 7.34 -5.60 -2.56
N VAL A 85 6.12 -5.07 -2.72
CA VAL A 85 4.90 -5.88 -2.73
C VAL A 85 4.83 -6.75 -3.98
N LEU A 86 5.17 -6.21 -5.15
CA LEU A 86 5.19 -6.96 -6.41
C LEU A 86 6.22 -8.09 -6.39
N GLU A 87 7.43 -7.85 -5.87
CA GLU A 87 8.46 -8.89 -5.68
C GLU A 87 7.98 -9.99 -4.73
N LYS A 88 7.34 -9.62 -3.63
CA LYS A 88 6.76 -10.61 -2.71
C LYS A 88 5.69 -11.45 -3.39
N ILE A 89 4.85 -10.87 -4.24
CA ILE A 89 3.86 -11.60 -5.04
C ILE A 89 4.56 -12.56 -6.01
N LYS A 90 5.59 -12.10 -6.74
CA LYS A 90 6.38 -12.96 -7.64
C LYS A 90 7.02 -14.14 -6.90
N ASN A 91 7.51 -13.94 -5.68
CA ASN A 91 8.13 -15.00 -4.88
C ASN A 91 7.10 -15.92 -4.19
N SER A 92 5.87 -15.46 -3.97
CA SER A 92 4.77 -16.25 -3.39
C SER A 92 4.09 -17.14 -4.44
N VAL A 93 4.11 -16.70 -5.70
CA VAL A 93 3.92 -17.56 -6.85
C VAL A 93 5.22 -18.34 -7.04
N VAL A 94 5.38 -19.46 -6.33
CA VAL A 94 6.41 -20.44 -6.69
C VAL A 94 6.21 -20.75 -8.16
N ASP A 95 7.12 -20.26 -9.01
CA ASP A 95 7.09 -20.48 -10.45
C ASP A 95 7.26 -21.99 -10.66
N PHE A 96 6.14 -22.68 -10.87
CA PHE A 96 6.07 -24.12 -11.20
C PHE A 96 6.59 -24.40 -12.62
N ARG A 97 7.27 -23.45 -13.27
CA ARG A 97 8.04 -23.72 -14.47
C ARG A 97 9.28 -24.54 -14.11
N PHE A 98 9.10 -25.86 -14.19
CA PHE A 98 10.08 -26.85 -14.61
C PHE A 98 11.48 -26.27 -14.84
N LYS A 99 12.40 -26.49 -13.89
CA LYS A 99 13.81 -26.60 -14.21
C LYS A 99 13.99 -27.83 -15.11
N ILE A 100 13.83 -27.65 -16.42
CA ILE A 100 14.48 -28.56 -17.36
C ILE A 100 15.95 -28.20 -17.29
N ASN A 101 16.72 -29.02 -16.56
CA ASN A 101 18.17 -29.07 -16.68
C ASN A 101 18.49 -29.36 -18.16
N LEU A 102 18.90 -28.34 -18.90
CA LEU A 102 19.77 -28.58 -20.04
C LEU A 102 21.15 -28.81 -19.45
N ASN A 103 21.45 -30.09 -19.19
CA ASN A 103 22.83 -30.53 -19.06
C ASN A 103 23.54 -30.13 -20.34
N ASN A 104 24.56 -29.29 -20.19
CA ASN A 104 25.65 -29.22 -21.16
C ASN A 104 26.40 -30.55 -21.07
N ASP A 105 25.94 -31.53 -21.83
CA ASP A 105 26.73 -32.66 -22.29
C ASP A 105 26.74 -32.58 -23.82
N ILE A 106 27.83 -32.01 -24.36
CA ILE A 106 28.61 -32.35 -25.55
C ILE A 106 29.52 -31.15 -25.89
#